data_AF-R9A200-F1
#
_entry.id   AF-R9A200-F1
#
_cell.length_a   1.000
_cell.length_b   1.000
_cell.length_c   1.000
_cell.angle_alpha   90.00
_cell.angle_beta   90.00
_cell.angle_gamma   90.00
#
_symmetry.space_group_name_H-M   'P 1'
#
loop_
_entity.id
_entity.type
_entity.pdbx_description
1 polymer ?
#
loop_
_entity_poly.entity_id
_entity_poly.type
_entity_poly.pdbx_seq_one_letter_code
_entity_poly.pdbx_strand_id
1 'polypeptide(L)'
;MLTKKSGLSKQLLSSLSPFAQVKRYFHTRKKMKEFTLIFRNSNHEGERPSPDQMQKVMQEWMSWMANISAKDQLADKGNRLAVTDSKTVHPGNLVTDGPYTEIKEFINGYIVVKTETLAGAVEIAKDCPILKIGGNVEVRKVVTPDDNS
;
A
#
# COMPACT_ATOMS: atom_id res chain seq x y z
N MET A 1 -34.16 -13.94 5.58
CA MET A 1 -34.52 -13.36 6.89
C MET A 1 -33.27 -12.76 7.55
N LEU A 2 -32.72 -11.65 7.04
CA LEU A 2 -31.43 -11.08 7.48
C LEU A 2 -31.32 -9.59 7.06
N THR A 3 -31.93 -8.66 7.80
CA THR A 3 -31.72 -7.20 7.60
C THR A 3 -32.18 -6.32 8.78
N LYS A 4 -32.10 -6.79 10.04
CA LYS A 4 -32.47 -5.96 11.23
C LYS A 4 -31.30 -5.45 12.09
N LYS A 5 -30.06 -5.92 11.90
CA LYS A 5 -28.94 -5.55 12.80
C LYS A 5 -28.40 -4.12 12.61
N SER A 6 -28.57 -3.49 11.45
CA SER A 6 -28.04 -2.14 11.20
C SER A 6 -28.86 -1.01 11.86
N GLY A 7 -30.15 -1.22 12.10
CA GLY A 7 -31.04 -0.23 12.72
C GLY A 7 -30.87 -0.11 14.24
N LEU A 8 -30.66 -1.23 14.95
CA LEU A 8 -30.50 -1.24 16.40
C LEU A 8 -29.26 -0.47 16.89
N SER A 9 -28.19 -0.47 16.10
CA SER A 9 -26.96 0.27 16.43
C SER A 9 -27.18 1.78 16.48
N LYS A 10 -27.97 2.34 15.54
CA LYS A 10 -28.27 3.77 15.48
C LYS A 10 -29.19 4.23 16.62
N GLN A 11 -30.17 3.41 17.01
CA GLN A 11 -31.06 3.70 18.15
C GLN A 11 -30.35 3.65 19.51
N LEU A 12 -29.39 2.74 19.68
CA LEU A 12 -28.55 2.70 20.89
C LEU A 12 -27.56 3.87 20.99
N LEU A 13 -27.17 4.47 19.86
CA LEU A 13 -26.27 5.61 19.82
C LEU A 13 -26.99 6.89 20.25
N SER A 14 -28.25 7.10 19.84
CA SER A 14 -29.03 8.30 20.17
C SER A 14 -29.42 8.42 21.66
N SER A 15 -29.32 7.33 22.44
CA SER A 15 -29.61 7.33 23.88
C SER A 15 -28.39 7.65 24.74
N LEU A 16 -27.18 7.73 24.15
CA LEU A 16 -25.97 8.10 24.88
C LEU A 16 -25.92 9.61 25.10
N SER A 17 -25.32 10.03 26.20
CA SER A 17 -25.01 11.45 26.41
C SER A 17 -24.09 11.94 25.27
N PRO A 18 -24.14 13.23 24.89
CA PRO A 18 -23.27 13.78 23.86
C PRO A 18 -21.79 13.48 24.11
N PHE A 19 -21.37 13.51 25.37
CA PHE A 19 -20.01 13.15 25.77
C PHE A 19 -19.68 11.67 25.55
N ALA A 20 -20.58 10.76 25.89
CA ALA A 20 -20.41 9.33 25.63
C ALA A 20 -20.47 9.01 24.12
N GLN A 21 -21.27 9.75 23.35
CA GLN A 21 -21.37 9.64 21.91
C GLN A 21 -20.08 10.13 21.22
N VAL A 22 -19.50 11.25 21.67
CA VAL A 22 -18.21 11.78 21.20
C VAL A 22 -17.06 10.85 21.60
N LYS A 23 -17.00 10.41 22.86
CA LYS A 23 -15.96 9.49 23.33
C LYS A 23 -16.02 8.16 22.56
N ARG A 24 -17.22 7.63 22.30
CA ARG A 24 -17.43 6.41 21.50
C ARG A 24 -17.16 6.64 20.02
N TYR A 25 -17.46 7.81 19.45
CA TYR A 25 -17.05 8.18 18.09
C TYR A 25 -15.52 8.11 17.92
N PHE A 26 -14.78 8.64 18.89
CA PHE A 26 -13.31 8.54 18.92
C PHE A 26 -12.80 7.13 19.27
N HIS A 27 -13.53 6.35 20.08
CA HIS A 27 -13.13 4.99 20.49
C HIS A 27 -13.45 3.91 19.43
N THR A 28 -14.48 4.12 18.61
CA THR A 28 -14.91 3.19 17.57
C THR A 28 -14.23 3.43 16.21
N ARG A 29 -13.62 4.61 16.00
CA ARG A 29 -12.62 4.76 14.94
C ARG A 29 -11.35 4.04 15.38
N LYS A 30 -11.21 2.78 14.99
CA LYS A 30 -9.90 2.11 15.03
C LYS A 30 -8.88 3.03 14.34
N LYS A 31 -7.76 3.31 15.00
CA LYS A 31 -6.71 4.18 14.46
C LYS A 31 -6.20 3.56 13.15
N MET A 32 -6.41 4.27 12.04
CA MET A 32 -5.86 3.89 10.74
C MET A 32 -4.34 3.94 10.84
N LYS A 33 -3.68 2.92 10.30
CA LYS A 33 -2.24 2.78 10.26
C LYS A 33 -1.79 2.89 8.82
N GLU A 34 -0.60 3.41 8.63
CA GLU A 34 0.02 3.52 7.32
C GLU A 34 0.89 2.30 7.03
N PHE A 35 0.84 1.84 5.79
CA PHE A 35 1.62 0.73 5.29
C PHE A 35 2.23 1.11 3.94
N THR A 36 3.53 0.92 3.79
CA THR A 36 4.21 1.09 2.52
C THR A 36 4.06 -0.19 1.71
N LEU A 37 3.61 -0.05 0.47
CA LEU A 37 3.67 -1.11 -0.54
C LEU A 37 4.90 -0.83 -1.41
N ILE A 38 5.90 -1.70 -1.33
CA ILE A 38 7.16 -1.59 -2.07
C ILE A 38 7.08 -2.53 -3.27
N PHE A 39 7.25 -1.98 -4.46
CA PHE A 39 7.16 -2.73 -5.71
C PHE A 39 8.54 -3.21 -6.10
N ARG A 40 8.74 -4.53 -6.10
CA ARG A 40 9.99 -5.17 -6.50
C ARG A 40 9.82 -5.81 -7.87
N ASN A 41 10.88 -5.77 -8.66
CA ASN A 41 10.94 -6.52 -9.91
C ASN A 41 12.35 -7.08 -10.10
N SER A 42 12.44 -8.10 -10.92
CA SER A 42 13.68 -8.73 -11.34
C SER A 42 13.90 -8.50 -12.83
N ASN A 43 15.17 -8.47 -13.25
CA ASN A 43 15.50 -8.53 -14.67
C ASN A 43 15.49 -10.00 -15.12
N HIS A 44 14.30 -10.56 -15.41
CA HIS A 44 14.20 -11.82 -16.14
C HIS A 44 14.35 -11.55 -17.64
N GLU A 45 15.49 -11.97 -18.20
CA GLU A 45 15.69 -11.97 -19.65
C GLU A 45 14.66 -12.90 -20.31
N GLY A 46 13.90 -12.40 -21.28
CA GLY A 46 12.88 -13.16 -22.01
C GLY A 46 11.43 -13.01 -21.52
N GLU A 47 11.19 -12.34 -20.38
CA GLU A 47 9.85 -12.19 -19.78
C GLU A 47 9.29 -10.76 -19.87
N ARG A 48 9.87 -9.91 -20.71
CA ARG A 48 9.36 -8.54 -20.91
C ARG A 48 8.00 -8.61 -21.60
N PRO A 49 6.93 -8.01 -21.02
CA PRO A 49 5.63 -7.98 -21.69
C PRO A 49 5.72 -7.24 -23.03
N SER A 50 4.91 -7.66 -24.00
CA SER A 50 4.75 -6.93 -25.25
C SER A 50 4.20 -5.52 -25.02
N PRO A 51 4.34 -4.59 -25.99
CA PRO A 51 3.76 -3.25 -25.85
C PRO A 51 2.27 -3.24 -25.49
N ASP A 52 1.48 -4.12 -26.10
CA ASP A 52 0.04 -4.25 -25.82
C ASP A 52 -0.22 -4.77 -24.40
N GLN A 53 0.56 -5.77 -23.96
CA GLN A 53 0.48 -6.26 -22.59
C GLN A 53 0.86 -5.18 -21.58
N MET A 54 1.89 -4.39 -21.87
CA MET A 54 2.30 -3.25 -21.05
C MET A 54 1.19 -2.19 -20.96
N GLN A 55 0.54 -1.87 -22.07
CA GLN A 55 -0.56 -0.91 -22.08
C GLN A 55 -1.72 -1.38 -21.21
N LYS A 56 -2.08 -2.67 -21.29
CA LYS A 56 -3.11 -3.27 -20.44
C LYS A 56 -2.74 -3.21 -18.95
N VAL A 57 -1.51 -3.59 -18.60
CA VAL A 57 -1.02 -3.53 -17.21
C VAL A 57 -1.05 -2.10 -16.67
N MET A 58 -0.70 -1.11 -17.50
CA MET A 58 -0.78 0.30 -17.11
C MET A 58 -2.23 0.77 -16.86
N GLN A 59 -3.20 0.33 -17.67
CA GLN A 59 -4.61 0.64 -17.43
C GLN A 59 -5.14 0.00 -16.13
N GLU A 60 -4.75 -1.26 -15.87
CA GLU A 60 -5.06 -1.94 -14.62
C GLU A 60 -4.42 -1.21 -13.43
N TRP A 61 -3.20 -0.67 -13.60
CA TRP A 61 -2.52 0.10 -12.56
C TRP A 61 -3.25 1.37 -12.20
N MET A 62 -3.68 2.13 -13.22
CA MET A 62 -4.48 3.34 -13.00
C MET A 62 -5.80 3.00 -12.30
N SER A 63 -6.47 1.92 -12.71
CA SER A 63 -7.74 1.49 -12.11
C SER A 63 -7.57 1.05 -10.66
N TRP A 64 -6.52 0.29 -10.36
CA TRP A 64 -6.18 -0.14 -8.99
C TRP A 64 -5.90 1.07 -8.09
N MET A 65 -5.06 2.02 -8.53
CA MET A 65 -4.79 3.26 -7.80
C MET A 65 -6.06 4.10 -7.57
N ALA A 66 -6.90 4.24 -8.60
CA ALA A 66 -8.17 4.96 -8.49
C ALA A 66 -9.10 4.32 -7.45
N ASN A 67 -9.18 2.99 -7.42
CA ASN A 67 -9.99 2.26 -6.45
C ASN A 67 -9.49 2.43 -5.00
N ILE A 68 -8.18 2.46 -4.79
CA ILE A 68 -7.59 2.72 -3.46
C ILE A 68 -7.92 4.16 -3.02
N SER A 69 -7.76 5.13 -3.93
CA SER A 69 -8.06 6.54 -3.66
C SER A 69 -9.56 6.75 -3.36
N ALA A 70 -10.45 6.16 -4.15
CA ALA A 70 -11.90 6.25 -3.97
C ALA A 70 -12.41 5.69 -2.63
N LYS A 71 -11.65 4.77 -2.02
CA LYS A 71 -11.93 4.19 -0.70
C LYS A 71 -11.31 4.99 0.45
N ASP A 72 -10.67 6.13 0.18
CA ASP A 72 -9.84 6.87 1.14
C ASP A 72 -8.80 5.95 1.79
N GLN A 73 -8.16 5.07 1.00
CA GLN A 73 -7.12 4.16 1.47
C GLN A 73 -5.73 4.57 0.98
N LEU A 74 -5.61 5.58 0.12
CA LEU A 74 -4.34 6.09 -0.35
C LEU A 74 -3.86 7.19 0.61
N ALA A 75 -2.77 6.96 1.32
CA ALA A 75 -2.15 7.95 2.22
C ALA A 75 -1.12 8.80 1.46
N ASP A 76 -0.31 8.16 0.61
CA ASP A 76 0.65 8.82 -0.28
C ASP A 76 0.69 8.08 -1.63
N LYS A 77 0.66 8.85 -2.72
CA LYS A 77 0.77 8.33 -4.09
C LYS A 77 2.16 7.77 -4.41
N GLY A 78 3.16 8.06 -3.59
CA GLY A 78 4.54 7.60 -3.71
C GLY A 78 5.18 7.98 -5.05
N ASN A 79 6.25 7.26 -5.41
CA ASN A 79 7.05 7.55 -6.61
C ASN A 79 7.56 6.26 -7.28
N ARG A 80 7.82 6.36 -8.59
CA ARG A 80 8.66 5.40 -9.31
C ARG A 80 10.13 5.79 -9.13
N LEU A 81 10.99 4.79 -9.10
CA LEU A 81 12.44 4.94 -8.93
C LEU A 81 13.16 4.51 -10.21
N ALA A 82 14.19 5.26 -10.59
CA ALA A 82 14.99 4.96 -11.76
C ALA A 82 15.96 3.80 -11.49
N VAL A 83 16.10 2.91 -12.45
CA VAL A 83 17.10 1.82 -12.41
C VAL A 83 18.43 2.30 -12.99
N THR A 84 18.40 2.98 -14.12
CA THR A 84 19.60 3.39 -14.87
C THR A 84 20.28 4.64 -14.30
N ASP A 85 19.53 5.53 -13.67
CA ASP A 85 20.05 6.72 -12.99
C ASP A 85 20.03 6.49 -11.48
N SER A 86 20.86 5.55 -11.04
CA SER A 86 20.97 5.19 -9.63
C SER A 86 22.40 4.79 -9.27
N LYS A 87 22.75 5.02 -8.01
CA LYS A 87 24.02 4.62 -7.41
C LYS A 87 23.76 4.10 -6.01
N THR A 88 24.58 3.15 -5.58
CA THR A 88 24.56 2.61 -4.22
C THR A 88 25.82 3.02 -3.49
N VAL A 89 25.66 3.61 -2.30
CA VAL A 89 26.76 3.99 -1.42
C VAL A 89 26.89 2.94 -0.32
N HIS A 90 28.09 2.37 -0.18
CA HIS A 90 28.44 1.33 0.78
C HIS A 90 29.33 1.89 1.90
N PRO A 91 29.52 1.15 3.02
CA PRO A 91 30.47 1.53 4.05
C PRO A 91 31.86 1.83 3.47
N GLY A 92 32.55 2.82 4.04
CA GLY A 92 33.86 3.27 3.54
C GLY A 92 33.78 4.14 2.28
N ASN A 93 32.62 4.75 2.00
CA ASN A 93 32.39 5.64 0.84
C ASN A 93 32.58 4.97 -0.52
N LEU A 94 32.49 3.64 -0.59
CA LEU A 94 32.48 2.93 -1.86
C LEU A 94 31.16 3.19 -2.59
N VAL A 95 31.24 3.60 -3.85
CA VAL A 95 30.06 3.88 -4.70
C VAL A 95 30.03 2.90 -5.85
N THR A 96 28.89 2.25 -6.06
CA THR A 96 28.64 1.37 -7.20
C THR A 96 27.50 1.92 -8.05
N ASP A 97 27.56 1.69 -9.36
CA ASP A 97 26.47 2.04 -10.28
C ASP A 97 25.28 1.09 -10.09
N GLY A 98 24.07 1.63 -10.23
CA GLY A 98 22.83 0.89 -10.08
C GLY A 98 22.25 0.87 -8.66
N PRO A 99 21.01 0.37 -8.51
CA PRO A 99 20.36 0.24 -7.22
C PRO A 99 20.95 -0.94 -6.44
N TYR A 100 20.70 -0.98 -5.14
CA TYR A 100 20.98 -2.18 -4.36
C TYR A 100 20.08 -3.31 -4.85
N THR A 101 20.69 -4.45 -5.18
CA THR A 101 19.97 -5.65 -5.64
C THR A 101 20.23 -6.83 -4.72
N GLU A 102 19.18 -7.56 -4.35
CA GLU A 102 19.30 -8.88 -3.72
C GLU A 102 18.79 -9.90 -4.73
N ILE A 103 19.61 -10.89 -5.12
CA ILE A 103 19.22 -11.96 -6.07
C ILE A 103 18.57 -11.40 -7.36
N LYS A 104 19.17 -10.35 -7.95
CA LYS A 104 18.68 -9.63 -9.16
C LYS A 104 17.33 -8.90 -9.02
N GLU A 105 16.77 -8.80 -7.82
CA GLU A 105 15.58 -7.98 -7.55
C GLU A 105 15.97 -6.57 -7.11
N PHE A 106 15.22 -5.57 -7.55
CA PHE A 106 15.36 -4.17 -7.14
C PHE A 106 14.00 -3.50 -6.92
N ILE A 107 14.01 -2.39 -6.19
CA ILE A 107 12.81 -1.60 -5.91
C ILE A 107 12.53 -0.68 -7.10
N ASN A 108 11.34 -0.79 -7.68
CA ASN A 108 10.86 0.06 -8.79
C ASN A 108 10.06 1.27 -8.32
N GLY A 109 9.57 1.25 -7.08
CA GLY A 109 8.74 2.30 -6.54
C GLY A 109 8.01 1.86 -5.29
N TYR A 110 7.21 2.77 -4.76
CA TYR A 110 6.38 2.52 -3.60
C TYR A 110 5.13 3.40 -3.63
N ILE A 111 4.13 3.03 -2.83
CA ILE A 111 3.04 3.91 -2.36
C ILE A 111 2.84 3.73 -0.86
N VAL A 112 2.09 4.62 -0.22
CA VAL A 112 1.64 4.43 1.16
C VAL A 112 0.12 4.32 1.18
N VAL A 113 -0.38 3.22 1.73
CA VAL A 113 -1.80 2.98 1.95
C VAL A 113 -2.13 3.06 3.43
N LYS A 114 -3.38 3.37 3.77
CA LYS A 114 -3.88 3.37 5.14
C LYS A 114 -4.97 2.33 5.33
N THR A 115 -4.81 1.49 6.34
CA THR A 115 -5.78 0.45 6.73
C THR A 115 -5.72 0.24 8.25
N GLU A 116 -6.67 -0.50 8.82
CA GLU A 116 -6.64 -0.79 10.26
C GLU A 116 -5.53 -1.77 10.66
N THR A 117 -5.11 -2.64 9.72
CA THR A 117 -4.28 -3.82 10.01
C THR A 117 -3.37 -4.15 8.83
N LEU A 118 -2.25 -4.81 9.11
CA LEU A 118 -1.34 -5.32 8.08
C LEU A 118 -2.09 -6.23 7.09
N ALA A 119 -2.98 -7.11 7.58
CA ALA A 119 -3.81 -7.96 6.74
C ALA A 119 -4.65 -7.15 5.75
N GLY A 120 -5.25 -6.03 6.18
CA GLY A 120 -5.98 -5.14 5.28
C GLY A 120 -5.10 -4.52 4.19
N ALA A 121 -3.85 -4.16 4.50
CA ALA A 121 -2.90 -3.67 3.49
C ALA A 121 -2.44 -4.78 2.52
N VAL A 122 -2.30 -6.01 3.02
CA VAL A 122 -2.01 -7.19 2.19
C VAL A 122 -3.14 -7.46 1.19
N GLU A 123 -4.40 -7.33 1.60
CA GLU A 123 -5.52 -7.48 0.66
C GLU A 123 -5.49 -6.43 -0.46
N ILE A 124 -5.09 -5.18 -0.18
CA ILE A 124 -4.88 -4.17 -1.22
C ILE A 124 -3.74 -4.57 -2.17
N ALA A 125 -2.64 -5.11 -1.61
CA ALA A 125 -1.45 -5.50 -2.36
C ALA A 125 -1.69 -6.68 -3.32
N LYS A 126 -2.57 -7.63 -2.96
CA LYS A 126 -2.91 -8.80 -3.80
C LYS A 126 -3.51 -8.44 -5.16
N ASP A 127 -4.14 -7.26 -5.25
CA ASP A 127 -4.72 -6.75 -6.50
C ASP A 127 -3.72 -5.94 -7.33
N CYS A 128 -2.46 -5.78 -6.88
CA CYS A 128 -1.48 -4.96 -7.56
C CYS A 128 -1.07 -5.57 -8.92
N PRO A 129 -1.13 -4.82 -10.03
CA PRO A 129 -0.84 -5.37 -11.35
C PRO A 129 0.61 -5.83 -11.56
N ILE A 130 1.56 -5.41 -10.71
CA ILE A 130 2.94 -5.89 -10.79
C ILE A 130 3.05 -7.42 -10.65
N LEU A 131 2.13 -8.03 -9.89
CA LEU A 131 2.08 -9.48 -9.67
C LEU A 131 1.78 -10.26 -10.97
N LYS A 132 1.20 -9.61 -11.98
CA LYS A 132 0.89 -10.22 -13.29
C LYS A 132 2.08 -10.22 -14.25
N ILE A 133 3.13 -9.46 -13.93
CA ILE A 133 4.32 -9.30 -14.77
C ILE A 133 5.59 -9.78 -14.06
N GLY A 134 5.43 -10.71 -13.11
CA GLY A 134 6.56 -11.38 -12.43
C GLY A 134 7.19 -10.59 -11.28
N GLY A 135 6.67 -9.41 -10.92
CA GLY A 135 7.18 -8.67 -9.77
C GLY A 135 6.46 -9.01 -8.47
N ASN A 136 6.96 -8.41 -7.38
CA ASN A 136 6.53 -8.67 -6.02
C ASN A 136 6.05 -7.37 -5.34
N VAL A 137 5.19 -7.50 -4.32
CA VAL A 137 4.81 -6.40 -3.44
C VAL A 137 5.21 -6.75 -2.01
N GLU A 138 6.15 -6.00 -1.44
CA GLU A 138 6.49 -6.08 -0.02
C GLU A 138 5.62 -5.09 0.76
N VAL A 139 4.93 -5.56 1.80
CA VAL A 139 4.02 -4.77 2.64
C VAL A 139 4.65 -4.53 3.99
N ARG A 140 4.92 -3.28 4.34
CA ARG A 140 5.53 -2.90 5.63
C ARG A 140 4.68 -1.88 6.35
N LYS A 141 4.55 -2.00 7.67
CA LYS A 141 3.99 -0.93 8.50
C LYS A 141 4.95 0.27 8.51
N VAL A 142 4.42 1.47 8.35
CA VAL A 142 5.15 2.71 8.66
C VAL A 142 5.19 2.86 10.17
N VAL A 143 6.39 3.01 10.74
CA VAL A 143 6.59 3.27 12.17
C VAL A 143 6.56 4.78 12.38
N THR A 144 5.63 5.25 13.20
CA THR A 144 5.56 6.66 13.60
C THR A 144 6.07 6.85 15.03
N PRO A 145 6.39 8.08 15.48
CA PRO A 145 6.79 8.32 16.86
C PRO A 145 5.81 7.76 17.91
N ASP A 146 4.50 7.80 17.62
CA ASP A 146 3.43 7.24 18.47
C ASP A 146 3.50 5.72 18.67
N ASP A 147 4.23 4.99 17.81
CA ASP A 147 4.35 3.53 17.93
C ASP A 147 5.43 3.09 18.93
N ASN A 148 6.31 4.02 19.33
CA ASN A 148 7.44 3.78 20.22
C ASN A 148 7.26 4.43 21.61
N SER A 149 6.11 5.09 21.84
CA SER A 149 5.71 5.69 23.12
C SER A 149 4.72 4.79 23.88
#